data_AF-A0A447XG34-F1
#
_entry.id   AF-A0A447XG34-F1
#
_cell.length_a   1.000
_cell.length_b   1.000
_cell.length_c   1.000
_cell.angle_alpha   90.00
_cell.angle_beta   90.00
_cell.angle_gamma   90.00
#
_symmetry.space_group_name_H-M   'P 1'
#
loop_
_entity.id
_entity.type
_entity.pdbx_description
1 polymer ?
#
loop_
_entity_poly.entity_id
_entity_poly.type
_entity_poly.pdbx_seq_one_letter_code
_entity_poly.pdbx_strand_id
1 'polypeptide(L)'
;MKSPFATWLQIRFPVLDGELVGALHPSDAPLTPRQQEALALSDELIAELKSHDVIVIAAPMYNFNISTQLKNYFDLVARAGVTFRYTRTVRKVW
;
A
#
# COMPACT_ATOMS: atom_id res chain seq x y z
N MET A 1 -13.63 -23.64 3.68
CA MET A 1 -13.28 -22.53 2.78
C MET A 1 -13.49 -21.23 3.56
N LYS A 2 -12.43 -20.64 4.14
CA LYS A 2 -12.56 -19.41 4.94
C LYS A 2 -12.90 -18.26 3.98
N SER A 3 -13.92 -17.47 4.31
CA SER A 3 -14.31 -16.29 3.53
C SER A 3 -13.11 -15.32 3.47
N PRO A 4 -12.62 -14.94 2.27
CA PRO A 4 -11.51 -13.99 2.14
C PRO A 4 -11.86 -12.61 2.72
N PHE A 5 -13.14 -12.26 2.80
CA PHE A 5 -13.60 -10.97 3.31
C PHE A 5 -13.55 -10.84 4.84
N ALA A 6 -13.53 -11.94 5.59
CA ALA A 6 -13.64 -11.91 7.05
C ALA A 6 -12.32 -11.54 7.77
N THR A 7 -11.18 -11.65 7.10
CA THR A 7 -9.85 -11.42 7.71
C THR A 7 -9.50 -9.93 7.78
N TRP A 8 -10.01 -9.11 6.85
CA TRP A 8 -9.70 -7.68 6.72
C TRP A 8 -10.20 -6.80 7.86
N LEU A 9 -11.29 -7.19 8.54
CA LEU A 9 -11.84 -6.43 9.67
C LEU A 9 -10.93 -6.42 10.92
N GLN A 10 -9.90 -7.26 10.96
CA GLN A 10 -8.99 -7.41 12.10
C GLN A 10 -7.56 -6.98 11.78
N ILE A 11 -7.24 -6.64 10.53
CA ILE A 11 -5.87 -6.30 10.12
C ILE A 11 -5.56 -4.86 10.54
N ARG A 12 -4.62 -4.74 11.48
CA ARG A 12 -4.04 -3.45 11.83
C ARG A 12 -2.88 -3.16 10.90
N PHE A 13 -3.14 -2.32 9.89
CA PHE A 13 -2.07 -1.85 8.99
C PHE A 13 -1.01 -1.09 9.80
N PRO A 14 0.28 -1.44 9.67
CA PRO A 14 1.34 -0.68 10.30
C PRO A 14 1.29 0.78 9.85
N VAL A 15 1.49 1.69 10.80
CA VAL A 15 1.64 3.12 10.47
C VAL A 15 2.96 3.29 9.74
N LEU A 16 2.93 3.95 8.59
CA LEU A 16 4.14 4.27 7.85
C LEU A 16 5.00 5.24 8.67
N ASP A 17 6.18 4.79 9.07
CA ASP A 17 7.20 5.57 9.77
C ASP A 17 8.52 5.59 8.99
N GLY A 18 9.51 6.33 9.48
CA GLY A 18 10.80 6.48 8.80
C GLY A 18 11.55 5.16 8.57
N GLU A 19 11.33 4.15 9.43
CA GLU A 19 11.92 2.83 9.26
C GLU A 19 11.26 2.10 8.08
N LEU A 20 9.93 2.09 8.02
CA LEU A 20 9.18 1.36 7.01
C LEU A 20 9.27 1.97 5.60
N VAL A 21 9.49 3.29 5.49
CA VAL A 21 9.73 3.94 4.19
C VAL A 21 10.91 3.29 3.46
N GLY A 22 11.95 2.88 4.18
CA GLY A 22 13.12 2.21 3.59
C GLY A 22 12.80 0.84 2.98
N ALA A 23 11.75 0.16 3.46
CA ALA A 23 11.34 -1.16 2.95
C ALA A 23 10.53 -1.08 1.64
N LEU A 24 9.79 0.01 1.45
CA LEU A 24 8.87 0.19 0.32
C LEU A 24 9.55 0.80 -0.91
N HIS A 25 10.77 1.32 -0.73
CA HIS A 25 11.63 1.83 -1.79
C HIS A 25 12.62 0.75 -2.23
N PRO A 26 12.91 0.64 -3.54
CA PRO A 26 13.99 -0.22 -4.01
C PRO A 26 15.31 0.18 -3.33
N SER A 27 15.91 -0.76 -2.58
CA SER A 27 17.16 -0.58 -1.86
C SER A 27 17.92 -1.90 -1.82
N ASP A 28 19.24 -1.85 -1.94
CA ASP A 28 20.13 -3.02 -1.81
C ASP A 28 20.53 -3.28 -0.34
N ALA A 29 20.04 -2.46 0.60
CA ALA A 29 20.32 -2.61 2.02
C ALA A 29 19.57 -3.82 2.61
N PRO A 30 20.19 -4.57 3.55
CA PRO A 30 19.50 -5.65 4.25
C PRO A 30 18.33 -5.09 5.06
N LEU A 31 17.15 -5.70 4.89
CA LEU A 31 15.92 -5.31 5.58
C LEU A 31 15.90 -5.83 7.02
N THR A 32 15.45 -5.00 7.97
CA THR A 32 15.13 -5.45 9.34
C THR A 32 13.96 -6.44 9.33
N PRO A 33 13.78 -7.27 10.38
CA PRO A 33 12.63 -8.18 10.44
C PRO A 33 11.28 -7.46 10.27
N ARG A 34 11.14 -6.29 10.89
CA ARG A 34 9.93 -5.45 10.78
C ARG A 34 9.71 -4.94 9.35
N GLN A 35 10.78 -4.55 8.67
CA GLN A 35 10.72 -4.14 7.26
C GLN A 35 10.34 -5.31 6.34
N GLN A 36 10.83 -6.52 6.61
CA GLN A 36 10.46 -7.73 5.86
C GLN A 36 8.98 -8.06 6.04
N GLU A 37 8.46 -7.98 7.27
CA GLU A 37 7.03 -8.19 7.56
C GLU A 37 6.15 -7.16 6.83
N ALA A 38 6.52 -5.88 6.88
CA ALA A 38 5.78 -4.83 6.19
C ALA A 38 5.83 -4.97 4.66
N LEU A 39 6.97 -5.41 4.11
CA LEU A 39 7.12 -5.68 2.69
C LEU A 39 6.26 -6.87 2.26
N ALA A 40 6.27 -7.97 3.02
CA ALA A 40 5.45 -9.15 2.74
C ALA A 40 3.95 -8.81 2.78
N LEU A 41 3.52 -8.03 3.77
CA LEU A 41 2.13 -7.54 3.83
C LEU A 41 1.81 -6.64 2.62
N SER A 42 2.71 -5.72 2.26
CA SER A 42 2.54 -4.88 1.06
C SER A 42 2.38 -5.71 -0.22
N ASP A 43 3.20 -6.74 -0.40
CA ASP A 43 3.13 -7.65 -1.55
C ASP A 43 1.80 -8.41 -1.59
N GLU A 44 1.31 -8.90 -0.43
CA GLU A 44 0.00 -9.55 -0.32
C GLU A 44 -1.16 -8.60 -0.72
N LEU A 45 -1.16 -7.39 -0.17
CA LEU A 45 -2.19 -6.38 -0.47
C LEU A 45 -2.21 -5.99 -1.94
N ILE A 46 -1.04 -5.83 -2.55
CA ILE A 46 -0.92 -5.50 -3.97
C ILE A 46 -1.36 -6.67 -4.85
N ALA A 47 -1.00 -7.90 -4.48
CA ALA A 47 -1.40 -9.10 -5.22
C ALA A 47 -2.92 -9.28 -5.20
N GLU A 48 -3.56 -9.08 -4.05
CA GLU A 48 -5.01 -9.09 -3.93
C GLU A 48 -5.64 -7.95 -4.74
N LEU A 49 -5.14 -6.72 -4.64
CA LEU A 49 -5.66 -5.59 -5.40
C LEU A 49 -5.60 -5.85 -6.92
N LYS A 50 -4.52 -6.47 -7.40
CA LYS A 50 -4.36 -6.80 -8.83
C LYS A 50 -5.18 -8.00 -9.28
N SER A 51 -5.63 -8.87 -8.37
CA SER A 51 -6.41 -10.06 -8.72
C SER A 51 -7.91 -9.77 -8.88
N HIS A 52 -8.36 -8.54 -8.60
CA HIS A 52 -9.75 -8.14 -8.69
C HIS A 52 -9.96 -7.04 -9.73
N ASP A 53 -10.97 -7.20 -10.59
CA ASP A 53 -11.33 -6.21 -11.61
C ASP A 53 -12.13 -5.03 -11.05
N VAL A 54 -12.86 -5.25 -9.96
CA VAL A 54 -13.75 -4.26 -9.33
C VAL A 54 -13.39 -4.12 -7.86
N ILE A 55 -13.09 -2.89 -7.45
CA ILE A 55 -12.70 -2.55 -6.08
C ILE A 55 -13.76 -1.63 -5.47
N VAL A 56 -14.29 -2.02 -4.30
CA VAL A 56 -15.23 -1.22 -3.52
C VAL A 56 -14.54 -0.76 -2.25
N ILE A 57 -14.46 0.57 -2.04
CA ILE A 57 -13.79 1.17 -0.89
C ILE A 57 -14.82 1.93 -0.06
N ALA A 58 -15.00 1.51 1.20
CA ALA A 58 -15.77 2.27 2.18
C ALA A 58 -14.88 3.34 2.83
N ALA A 59 -15.12 4.61 2.49
CA ALA A 59 -14.32 5.74 2.96
C ALA A 59 -15.17 6.74 3.77
N PRO A 60 -15.43 6.49 5.06
CA PRO A 60 -16.09 7.48 5.91
C PRO A 60 -15.20 8.73 6.06
N MET A 61 -15.84 9.90 6.11
CA MET A 61 -15.15 11.17 6.28
C MET A 61 -14.93 11.47 7.76
N TYR A 62 -13.67 11.61 8.16
CA TYR A 62 -13.27 12.08 9.49
C TYR A 62 -12.37 13.30 9.35
N ASN A 63 -12.75 14.42 9.96
CA ASN A 63 -11.99 15.68 9.91
C ASN A 63 -11.61 16.10 8.48
N PHE A 64 -12.57 16.05 7.55
CA PHE A 64 -12.38 16.35 6.13
C PHE A 64 -11.37 15.45 5.40
N ASN A 65 -11.07 14.28 5.94
CA ASN A 65 -10.15 13.31 5.36
C ASN A 65 -10.69 11.88 5.46
N ILE A 66 -9.99 10.92 4.84
CA ILE A 66 -10.22 9.50 5.01
C ILE A 66 -9.77 9.02 6.39
N SER A 67 -10.24 7.84 6.80
CA SER A 67 -9.77 7.21 8.05
C SER A 67 -8.27 6.88 7.98
N THR A 68 -7.58 6.94 9.13
CA THR A 68 -6.17 6.56 9.24
C THR A 68 -5.91 5.13 8.78
N GLN A 69 -6.86 4.22 9.01
CA GLN A 69 -6.75 2.84 8.55
C GLN A 69 -6.71 2.74 7.02
N LEU A 70 -7.59 3.48 6.33
CA LEU A 70 -7.60 3.52 4.87
C LEU A 70 -6.33 4.19 4.32
N LYS A 71 -5.82 5.21 5.00
CA LYS A 71 -4.53 5.82 4.66
C LYS A 71 -3.36 4.84 4.79
N ASN A 72 -3.27 4.11 5.90
CA ASN A 72 -2.20 3.12 6.09
C ASN A 72 -2.25 2.00 5.04
N TYR A 73 -3.46 1.59 4.62
CA TYR A 73 -3.61 0.68 3.47
C TYR A 73 -3.03 1.27 2.19
N PHE A 74 -3.39 2.52 1.85
CA PHE A 74 -2.86 3.19 0.65
C PHE A 74 -1.34 3.36 0.69
N ASP A 75 -0.75 3.60 1.86
CA ASP A 75 0.70 3.72 2.03
C ASP A 75 1.44 2.44 1.65
N LEU A 76 0.89 1.26 1.98
CA LEU A 76 1.49 -0.03 1.65
C LEU A 76 1.27 -0.42 0.18
N VAL A 77 0.19 0.05 -0.44
CA VAL A 77 -0.16 -0.27 -1.82
C VAL A 77 0.55 0.66 -2.83
N ALA A 78 0.77 1.92 -2.49
CA ALA A 78 1.38 2.91 -3.37
C ALA A 78 2.91 2.73 -3.44
N ARG A 79 3.38 1.84 -4.34
CA ARG A 79 4.80 1.53 -4.53
C ARG A 79 5.29 1.82 -5.93
N ALA A 80 6.37 2.61 -6.00
CA ALA A 80 7.05 2.93 -7.24
C ALA A 80 7.64 1.67 -7.87
N GLY A 81 7.43 1.50 -9.17
CA GLY A 81 7.84 0.31 -9.92
C GLY A 81 6.89 -0.89 -9.79
N VAL A 82 5.92 -0.86 -8.87
CA VAL A 82 5.00 -1.98 -8.63
C VAL A 82 3.55 -1.64 -8.97
N THR A 83 3.00 -0.56 -8.41
CA THR A 83 1.63 -0.09 -8.68
C THR A 83 1.59 1.18 -9.51
N PHE A 84 2.66 1.96 -9.53
CA PHE A 84 2.83 3.08 -10.45
C PHE A 84 4.27 3.17 -10.94
N ARG A 85 4.49 3.89 -12.05
CA ARG A 85 5.83 4.18 -12.57
C ARG A 85 5.96 5.63 -12.99
N TYR A 86 7.12 6.22 -12.74
CA TYR A 86 7.45 7.55 -13.24
C TYR A 86 7.62 7.50 -14.77
N THR A 87 6.95 8.42 -15.47
CA THR A 87 7.11 8.59 -16.92
C THR A 87 7.48 10.04 -17.21
N ARG A 88 8.31 10.25 -18.23
CA ARG A 88 8.71 11.61 -18.62
C ARG A 88 7.51 12.31 -19.24
N THR A 89 6.94 13.28 -18.53
CA THR A 89 5.96 14.20 -19.13
C THR A 89 6.74 15.19 -20.00
N VAL A 90 6.81 14.93 -21.31
CA VAL A 90 7.31 15.93 -22.26
C VAL A 90 6.18 16.93 -22.48
N ARG A 91 6.21 18.06 -21.76
CA ARG A 91 5.45 19.24 -22.20
C ARG A 91 6.12 19.74 -23.48
N LYS A 92 5.53 19.41 -24.64
CA LYS A 92 5.75 20.21 -25.85
C LYS A 92 5.13 21.58 -25.57
N VAL A 93 5.97 22.52 -25.17
CA VAL A 93 5.67 23.94 -25.30
C VAL A 93 5.87 24.24 -26.78
N TRP A 94 4.79 24.62 -27.44
CA TRP A 94 4.83 25.15 -28.80
C TRP A 94 5.63 26.45 -28.82
#